data_AF-A0A7K3XMI4-F1
#
_entry.id   AF-A0A7K3XMI4-F1
#
_cell.length_a   1.000
_cell.length_b   1.000
_cell.length_c   1.000
_cell.angle_alpha   90.00
_cell.angle_beta   90.00
_cell.angle_gamma   90.00
#
_symmetry.space_group_name_H-M   'P 1'
#
loop_
_entity.id
_entity.type
_entity.pdbx_description
1 polymer ?
#
loop_
_entity_poly.entity_id
_entity_poly.type
_entity_poly.pdbx_seq_one_letter_code
_entity_poly.pdbx_strand_id
1 'polypeptide(L)'
;MSGNKFIKYLNISLWVMFAISVILIFFVVKNSDDTAMQIDGLLDTNFYWAYFLFFVALAGIVLFSVYQMVTVKGDRKKTMIALAGFVVIFIIAYLMSSTEIPQFYGAKAMIAEGSLTQKTAQMVDTGLYASYILAFISVAALIYASVSKLWSK
;
A
#
# COMPACT_ATOMS: atom_id res chain seq x y z
N MET A 1 -21.19 -3.43 25.17
CA MET A 1 -21.99 -2.35 24.53
C MET A 1 -21.18 -1.08 24.17
N SER A 2 -19.83 -1.07 24.23
CA SER A 2 -19.00 0.12 23.90
C SER A 2 -18.52 0.22 22.44
N GLY A 3 -18.64 -0.85 21.64
CA GLY A 3 -18.09 -0.89 20.27
C GLY A 3 -18.72 0.11 19.28
N ASN A 4 -19.97 0.52 19.49
CA ASN A 4 -20.69 1.34 18.52
C ASN A 4 -20.15 2.79 18.42
N LYS A 5 -19.62 3.34 19.52
CA LYS A 5 -19.04 4.70 19.51
C LYS A 5 -17.67 4.70 18.85
N PHE A 6 -16.81 3.73 19.16
CA PHE A 6 -15.48 3.60 18.56
C PHE A 6 -15.57 3.43 17.03
N ILE A 7 -16.40 2.51 16.55
CA ILE A 7 -16.61 2.29 15.11
C ILE A 7 -17.18 3.55 14.43
N LYS A 8 -18.08 4.28 15.11
CA LYS A 8 -18.61 5.54 14.59
C LYS A 8 -17.51 6.59 14.41
N TYR A 9 -16.63 6.78 15.39
CA TYR A 9 -15.52 7.72 15.28
C TYR A 9 -14.49 7.30 14.23
N LEU A 10 -14.17 6.01 14.16
CA LEU A 10 -13.28 5.48 13.14
C LEU A 10 -13.82 5.72 11.72
N ASN A 11 -15.10 5.42 11.49
CA ASN A 11 -15.74 5.67 10.19
C ASN A 11 -15.80 7.15 9.85
N ILE A 12 -16.08 8.03 10.81
CA ILE A 12 -16.05 9.48 10.58
C ILE A 12 -14.64 9.91 10.16
N SER A 13 -13.60 9.45 10.87
CA SER A 13 -12.21 9.75 10.51
C SER A 13 -11.87 9.30 9.10
N LEU A 14 -12.28 8.08 8.70
CA LEU A 14 -12.05 7.56 7.35
C LEU A 14 -12.75 8.39 6.27
N TRP A 15 -14.02 8.78 6.51
CA TRP A 15 -14.75 9.64 5.58
C TRP A 15 -14.13 11.04 5.45
N VAL A 16 -13.62 11.60 6.54
CA VAL A 16 -12.90 12.87 6.52
C VAL A 16 -11.62 12.75 5.70
N MET A 17 -10.81 11.70 5.92
CA MET A 17 -9.58 11.46 5.15
C MET A 17 -9.88 11.29 3.66
N PHE A 18 -10.94 10.56 3.32
CA PHE A 18 -11.39 10.39 1.94
C PHE A 18 -11.81 11.73 1.31
N ALA A 19 -12.62 12.52 2.02
CA ALA A 19 -13.07 13.82 1.53
C ALA A 19 -11.90 14.78 1.28
N ILE A 20 -10.91 14.82 2.18
CA ILE A 20 -9.68 15.62 2.01
C ILE A 20 -8.94 15.17 0.74
N SER A 21 -8.77 13.86 0.53
CA SER A 21 -8.12 13.35 -0.68
C SER A 21 -8.83 13.77 -1.96
N VAL A 22 -10.16 13.69 -2.00
CA VAL A 22 -10.96 14.12 -3.17
C VAL A 22 -10.79 15.61 -3.41
N ILE A 23 -10.80 16.43 -2.35
CA ILE A 23 -10.61 17.88 -2.44
C ILE A 23 -9.21 18.22 -2.99
N LEU A 24 -8.15 17.57 -2.50
CA LEU A 24 -6.78 17.81 -2.94
C LEU A 24 -6.56 17.42 -4.41
N ILE A 25 -7.13 16.31 -4.85
CA ILE A 25 -7.10 15.91 -6.27
C ILE A 25 -7.89 16.89 -7.12
N PHE A 26 -9.07 17.31 -6.66
CA PHE A 26 -9.87 18.31 -7.36
C PHE A 26 -9.11 19.63 -7.52
N PHE A 27 -8.35 20.06 -6.51
CA PHE A 27 -7.48 21.23 -6.61
C PHE A 27 -6.39 21.07 -7.67
N VAL A 28 -5.72 19.91 -7.75
CA VAL A 28 -4.72 19.67 -8.80
C VAL A 28 -5.35 19.73 -10.19
N VAL A 29 -6.50 19.07 -10.38
CA VAL A 29 -7.20 19.04 -11.68
C VAL A 29 -7.69 20.44 -12.07
N LYS A 30 -8.22 21.22 -11.13
CA LYS A 30 -8.76 22.55 -11.43
C LYS A 30 -7.67 23.55 -11.83
N ASN A 31 -6.49 23.47 -11.20
CA ASN A 31 -5.39 24.40 -11.46
C ASN A 31 -4.39 23.85 -12.49
N SER A 32 -4.72 22.75 -13.20
CA SER A 32 -3.83 22.07 -14.17
C SER A 32 -3.30 22.98 -15.27
N ASP A 33 -4.05 24.04 -15.59
CA ASP A 33 -3.73 24.99 -16.66
C ASP A 33 -3.00 26.25 -16.14
N ASP A 34 -2.75 26.36 -14.82
CA ASP A 34 -2.02 27.46 -14.21
C ASP A 34 -0.49 27.35 -14.39
N THR A 35 0.24 28.35 -13.93
CA THR A 35 1.72 28.39 -13.99
C THR A 35 2.36 27.14 -13.38
N ALA A 36 3.43 26.61 -14.00
CA ALA A 36 4.16 25.43 -13.53
C ALA A 36 4.52 25.45 -12.03
N MET A 37 4.92 26.62 -11.51
CA MET A 37 5.28 26.80 -10.09
C MET A 37 4.11 26.55 -9.12
N GLN A 38 2.88 26.90 -9.51
CA GLN A 38 1.70 26.64 -8.68
C GLN A 38 1.32 25.16 -8.70
N ILE A 39 1.48 24.51 -9.85
CA ILE A 39 1.23 23.07 -9.98
C ILE A 39 2.22 22.25 -9.18
N ASP A 40 3.51 22.59 -9.19
CA ASP A 40 4.52 21.88 -8.39
C ASP A 40 4.19 21.93 -6.89
N GLY A 41 3.81 23.09 -6.34
CA GLY A 41 3.42 23.21 -4.93
C GLY A 41 2.15 22.43 -4.55
N LEU A 42 1.18 22.32 -5.48
CA LEU A 42 -0.03 21.51 -5.32
C LEU A 42 0.27 20.01 -5.36
N LEU A 43 1.19 19.59 -6.22
CA LEU A 43 1.67 18.21 -6.32
C LEU A 43 2.44 17.79 -5.06
N ASP A 44 3.34 18.65 -4.56
CA ASP A 44 4.06 18.41 -3.31
C ASP A 44 3.09 18.21 -2.14
N THR A 45 2.09 19.09 -2.02
CA THR A 45 1.04 18.96 -0.99
C THR A 45 0.30 17.63 -1.09
N ASN A 46 -0.01 17.19 -2.31
CA ASN A 46 -0.64 15.89 -2.54
C ASN A 46 0.28 14.72 -2.16
N PHE A 47 1.57 14.79 -2.49
CA PHE A 47 2.53 13.75 -2.11
C PHE A 47 2.71 13.66 -0.60
N TYR A 48 2.83 14.79 0.12
CA TYR A 48 2.87 14.78 1.58
C TYR A 48 1.61 14.17 2.20
N TRP A 49 0.43 14.48 1.65
CA TRP A 49 -0.82 13.87 2.08
C TRP A 49 -0.86 12.36 1.82
N ALA A 50 -0.41 11.91 0.65
CA ALA A 50 -0.30 10.49 0.32
C ALA A 50 0.65 9.75 1.26
N TYR A 51 1.81 10.34 1.58
CA TYR A 51 2.73 9.77 2.56
C TYR A 51 2.11 9.69 3.95
N PHE A 52 1.38 10.71 4.40
CA PHE A 52 0.65 10.68 5.67
C PHE A 52 -0.36 9.54 5.71
N LEU A 53 -1.20 9.40 4.69
CA LEU A 53 -2.18 8.31 4.59
C LEU A 53 -1.52 6.93 4.60
N PHE A 54 -0.42 6.78 3.87
CA PHE A 54 0.34 5.53 3.80
C PHE A 54 0.86 5.12 5.18
N PHE A 55 1.46 6.04 5.94
CA PHE A 55 1.94 5.74 7.29
C PHE A 55 0.80 5.47 8.28
N VAL A 56 -0.34 6.15 8.18
CA VAL A 56 -1.53 5.85 8.99
C VAL A 56 -2.05 4.45 8.68
N ALA A 57 -2.12 4.06 7.41
CA ALA A 57 -2.54 2.72 7.00
C ALA A 57 -1.56 1.65 7.51
N LEU A 58 -0.24 1.86 7.34
CA LEU A 58 0.78 0.98 7.88
C LEU A 58 0.67 0.81 9.40
N ALA A 59 0.51 1.91 10.14
CA ALA A 59 0.32 1.86 11.58
C ALA A 59 -0.94 1.07 11.95
N GLY A 60 -2.04 1.30 11.24
CA GLY A 60 -3.28 0.54 11.42
C GLY A 60 -3.09 -0.96 11.20
N ILE A 61 -2.43 -1.36 10.10
CA ILE A 61 -2.15 -2.76 9.78
C ILE A 61 -1.28 -3.40 10.87
N VAL A 62 -0.20 -2.75 11.27
CA VAL A 62 0.73 -3.30 12.28
C VAL A 62 0.04 -3.42 13.64
N LEU A 63 -0.61 -2.35 14.13
CA LEU A 63 -1.30 -2.36 15.42
C LEU A 63 -2.42 -3.39 15.45
N PHE A 64 -3.22 -3.48 14.39
CA PHE A 64 -4.31 -4.45 14.31
C PHE A 64 -3.78 -5.88 14.20
N SER A 65 -2.73 -6.12 13.41
CA SER A 65 -2.10 -7.45 13.28
C SER A 65 -1.53 -7.93 14.61
N VAL A 66 -0.81 -7.07 15.34
CA VAL A 66 -0.28 -7.39 16.67
C VAL A 66 -1.41 -7.62 17.67
N TYR A 67 -2.40 -6.74 17.70
CA TYR A 67 -3.57 -6.89 18.58
C TYR A 67 -4.31 -8.20 18.32
N GLN A 68 -4.52 -8.56 17.05
CA GLN A 68 -5.15 -9.81 16.65
C GLN A 68 -4.30 -11.02 17.05
N MET A 69 -2.99 -10.95 16.90
CA MET A 69 -2.07 -12.03 17.29
C MET A 69 -2.07 -12.28 18.80
N VAL A 70 -2.20 -11.24 19.62
CA VAL A 70 -2.23 -11.36 21.10
C VAL A 70 -3.62 -11.76 21.62
N THR A 71 -4.69 -11.25 21.00
CA THR A 71 -6.07 -11.41 21.53
C THR A 71 -6.73 -12.70 21.04
N VAL A 72 -6.42 -13.17 19.83
CA VAL A 72 -7.01 -14.39 19.28
C VAL A 72 -6.35 -15.62 19.92
N LYS A 73 -7.06 -16.29 20.83
CA LYS A 73 -6.66 -17.58 21.44
C LYS A 73 -6.64 -18.77 20.45
N GLY A 74 -6.92 -18.51 19.17
CA GLY A 74 -6.92 -19.50 18.10
C GLY A 74 -5.51 -19.88 17.62
N ASP A 75 -5.47 -20.81 16.68
CA ASP A 75 -4.34 -21.56 16.14
C ASP A 75 -3.14 -20.67 15.68
N ARG A 76 -2.39 -20.11 16.63
CA ARG A 76 -1.26 -19.17 16.46
C ARG A 76 -0.26 -19.60 15.39
N LYS A 77 -0.12 -20.92 15.20
CA LYS A 77 0.73 -21.53 14.18
C LYS A 77 0.35 -21.08 12.76
N LYS A 78 -0.94 -21.00 12.44
CA LYS A 78 -1.41 -20.59 11.10
C LYS A 78 -1.08 -19.14 10.81
N THR A 79 -1.25 -18.24 11.78
CA THR A 79 -0.86 -16.83 11.65
C THR A 79 0.65 -16.67 11.46
N MET A 80 1.46 -17.44 12.21
CA MET A 80 2.92 -17.44 12.03
C MET A 80 3.35 -17.96 10.66
N ILE A 81 2.70 -19.02 10.16
CA ILE A 81 2.96 -19.55 8.81
C ILE A 81 2.59 -18.52 7.75
N ALA A 82 1.46 -17.82 7.90
CA ALA A 82 1.06 -16.76 6.99
C ALA A 82 2.07 -15.60 6.97
N LEU A 83 2.57 -15.19 8.15
CA LEU A 83 3.59 -14.14 8.27
C LEU A 83 4.92 -14.57 7.65
N ALA A 84 5.36 -15.81 7.90
CA ALA A 84 6.56 -16.36 7.29
C ALA A 84 6.43 -16.45 5.76
N GLY A 85 5.28 -16.87 5.25
CA GLY A 85 4.97 -16.89 3.82
C GLY A 85 5.05 -15.50 3.18
N PHE A 86 4.55 -14.48 3.87
CA PHE A 86 4.65 -13.08 3.41
C PHE A 86 6.12 -12.62 3.28
N VAL A 87 6.97 -12.93 4.27
CA VAL A 87 8.41 -12.62 4.20
C VAL A 87 9.09 -13.37 3.06
N VAL A 88 8.77 -14.64 2.85
CA VAL A 88 9.31 -15.44 1.74
C VAL A 88 8.96 -14.81 0.38
N ILE A 89 7.74 -14.33 0.21
CA ILE A 89 7.34 -13.63 -1.02
C ILE A 89 8.16 -12.35 -1.23
N PHE A 90 8.41 -11.58 -0.18
CA PHE A 90 9.27 -10.39 -0.26
C PHE A 90 10.71 -10.73 -0.67
N ILE A 91 11.26 -11.84 -0.15
CA ILE A 91 12.59 -12.32 -0.55
C ILE A 91 12.60 -12.70 -2.03
N ILE A 92 11.62 -13.48 -2.48
CA ILE A 92 11.51 -13.87 -3.90
C ILE A 92 11.37 -12.63 -4.78
N ALA A 93 10.53 -11.68 -4.40
CA ALA A 93 10.35 -10.43 -5.14
C ALA A 93 11.65 -9.60 -5.21
N TYR A 94 12.43 -9.56 -4.13
CA TYR A 94 13.71 -8.86 -4.11
C TYR A 94 14.78 -9.55 -4.97
N LEU A 95 14.75 -10.88 -5.06
CA LEU A 95 15.65 -11.63 -5.94
C LEU A 95 15.29 -11.50 -7.42
N MET A 96 14.01 -11.26 -7.73
CA MET A 96 13.52 -11.03 -9.09
C MET A 96 13.64 -9.58 -9.53
N SER A 97 13.81 -8.64 -8.60
CA SER A 97 13.84 -7.21 -8.92
C SER A 97 15.14 -6.79 -9.58
N SER A 98 15.02 -5.86 -10.52
CA SER A 98 16.15 -5.29 -11.26
C SER A 98 16.63 -3.98 -10.66
N THR A 99 17.93 -3.73 -10.79
CA THR A 99 18.56 -2.43 -10.44
C THR A 99 18.50 -1.43 -11.59
N GLU A 100 17.96 -1.82 -12.74
CA GLU A 100 17.83 -0.95 -13.90
C GLU A 100 16.86 0.20 -13.61
N ILE A 101 17.28 1.43 -13.93
CA ILE A 101 16.46 2.62 -13.73
C ILE A 101 15.56 2.80 -14.95
N PRO A 102 14.23 2.63 -14.83
CA PRO A 102 13.32 2.85 -15.94
C PRO A 102 13.36 4.31 -16.38
N GLN A 103 13.29 4.55 -17.69
CA GLN A 103 13.24 5.89 -18.25
C GLN A 103 11.79 6.36 -18.29
N PHE A 104 11.44 7.34 -17.46
CA PHE A 104 10.12 7.98 -17.45
C PHE A 104 10.24 9.49 -17.31
N TYR A 105 9.14 10.21 -17.50
CA TYR A 105 9.10 11.66 -17.38
C TYR A 105 9.52 12.09 -15.97
N GLY A 106 10.53 12.95 -15.86
CA GLY A 106 11.11 13.36 -14.56
C GLY A 106 12.24 12.46 -14.02
N ALA A 107 12.50 11.29 -14.62
CA ALA A 107 13.56 10.39 -14.15
C ALA A 107 14.96 11.04 -14.16
N LYS A 108 15.26 11.85 -15.18
CA LYS A 108 16.53 12.59 -15.26
C LYS A 108 16.70 13.64 -14.16
N ALA A 109 15.62 14.33 -13.79
CA ALA A 109 15.64 15.29 -12.68
C ALA A 109 15.87 14.58 -11.34
N MET A 110 15.18 13.46 -11.11
CA MET A 110 15.36 12.67 -9.88
C MET A 110 16.72 11.98 -9.77
N ILE A 111 17.35 11.63 -10.90
CA ILE A 111 18.74 11.15 -10.92
C ILE A 111 19.69 12.29 -10.57
N ALA A 112 19.47 13.49 -11.12
CA ALA A 112 20.30 14.67 -10.86
C ALA A 112 20.20 15.15 -9.41
N GLU A 113 19.03 15.03 -8.79
CA GLU A 113 18.79 15.34 -7.36
C GLU A 113 19.27 14.22 -6.41
N GLY A 114 19.67 13.06 -6.95
CA GLY A 114 20.12 11.91 -6.16
C GLY A 114 18.99 11.14 -5.45
N SER A 115 17.73 11.50 -5.68
CA SER A 115 16.56 10.81 -5.12
C SER A 115 16.29 9.47 -5.79
N LEU A 116 16.64 9.34 -7.08
CA LEU A 116 16.53 8.09 -7.85
C LEU A 116 17.91 7.42 -8.00
N THR A 117 18.18 6.44 -7.13
CA THR A 117 19.37 5.58 -7.21
C THR A 117 19.01 4.17 -7.70
N GLN A 118 19.99 3.38 -8.13
CA GLN A 118 19.80 1.96 -8.48
C GLN A 118 19.13 1.17 -7.34
N LYS A 119 19.49 1.48 -6.08
CA LYS A 119 18.89 0.87 -4.89
C LYS A 119 17.43 1.27 -4.72
N THR A 120 17.11 2.56 -4.91
CA THR A 120 15.72 3.05 -4.86
C THR A 120 14.87 2.37 -5.94
N ALA A 121 15.38 2.29 -7.17
CA ALA A 121 14.70 1.61 -8.27
C ALA A 121 14.45 0.13 -7.96
N GLN A 122 15.45 -0.59 -7.44
CA GLN A 122 15.31 -1.99 -7.06
C GLN A 122 14.28 -2.20 -5.94
N MET A 123 14.20 -1.30 -4.96
CA MET A 123 13.19 -1.39 -3.88
C MET A 123 11.78 -1.16 -4.41
N VAL A 124 11.59 -0.23 -5.34
CA VAL A 124 10.29 0.01 -5.99
C VAL A 124 9.90 -1.21 -6.83
N ASP A 125 10.83 -1.76 -7.61
CA ASP A 125 10.60 -2.93 -8.45
C ASP A 125 10.30 -4.19 -7.61
N THR A 126 10.98 -4.34 -6.47
CA THR A 126 10.64 -5.37 -5.47
C THR A 126 9.19 -5.23 -4.98
N GLY A 127 8.75 -4.01 -4.70
CA GLY A 127 7.36 -3.74 -4.28
C GLY A 127 6.34 -4.12 -5.35
N LEU A 128 6.66 -3.86 -6.63
CA LEU A 128 5.86 -4.27 -7.79
C LEU A 128 5.77 -5.79 -7.89
N TYR A 129 6.90 -6.51 -7.92
CA TYR A 129 6.92 -7.97 -7.96
C TYR A 129 6.19 -8.60 -6.77
N ALA A 130 6.42 -8.11 -5.55
CA ALA A 130 5.73 -8.62 -4.35
C ALA A 130 4.21 -8.47 -4.47
N SER A 131 3.76 -7.30 -4.93
CA SER A 131 2.33 -7.02 -5.16
C SER A 131 1.74 -7.93 -6.24
N TYR A 132 2.46 -8.16 -7.34
CA TYR A 132 2.00 -9.02 -8.43
C TYR A 132 1.90 -10.50 -8.02
N ILE A 133 2.90 -11.01 -7.30
CA ILE A 133 2.88 -12.37 -6.78
C ILE A 133 1.71 -12.55 -5.79
N LEU A 134 1.54 -11.61 -4.86
CA LEU A 134 0.44 -11.65 -3.90
C LEU A 134 -0.93 -11.57 -4.58
N ALA A 135 -1.08 -10.71 -5.59
CA ALA A 135 -2.31 -10.59 -6.35
C ALA A 135 -2.65 -11.91 -7.07
N PHE A 136 -1.66 -12.52 -7.73
CA PHE A 136 -1.84 -13.81 -8.40
C PHE A 136 -2.22 -14.92 -7.42
N ILE A 137 -1.51 -15.06 -6.31
CA ILE A 137 -1.82 -16.04 -5.24
C ILE A 137 -3.23 -15.80 -4.69
N SER A 138 -3.61 -14.54 -4.49
CA SER A 138 -4.94 -14.18 -3.98
C SER A 138 -6.05 -14.62 -4.92
N VAL A 139 -5.91 -14.36 -6.22
CA VAL A 139 -6.87 -14.80 -7.24
C VAL A 139 -6.94 -16.34 -7.28
N ALA A 140 -5.79 -17.02 -7.32
CA ALA A 140 -5.73 -18.48 -7.33
C ALA A 140 -6.39 -19.10 -6.08
N ALA A 141 -6.15 -18.51 -4.91
CA ALA A 141 -6.75 -18.94 -3.64
C ALA A 141 -8.27 -18.78 -3.64
N LEU A 142 -8.78 -17.67 -4.18
CA LEU A 142 -10.23 -17.45 -4.32
C LEU A 142 -10.88 -18.49 -5.24
N ILE A 143 -10.25 -18.79 -6.38
CA ILE A 143 -10.73 -19.81 -7.31
C ILE A 143 -10.75 -21.19 -6.63
N TYR A 144 -9.64 -21.56 -5.97
CA TYR A 144 -9.54 -22.82 -5.24
C TYR A 144 -10.60 -22.94 -4.13
N ALA A 145 -10.82 -21.87 -3.36
CA ALA A 145 -11.84 -21.84 -2.30
C ALA A 145 -13.26 -22.02 -2.87
N SER A 146 -13.55 -21.47 -4.05
CA SER A 146 -14.83 -21.67 -4.74
C SER A 146 -15.00 -23.09 -5.27
N VAL A 147 -13.97 -23.68 -5.91
CA VAL A 147 -14.04 -25.03 -6.47
C VAL A 147 -14.08 -26.11 -5.37
N SER A 148 -13.25 -25.98 -4.34
CA SER A 148 -13.21 -26.93 -3.23
C SER A 148 -14.55 -27.04 -2.49
N LYS A 149 -15.29 -25.94 -2.34
CA LYS A 149 -16.66 -25.95 -1.77
C LYS A 149 -17.66 -26.74 -2.61
N LEU A 150 -17.51 -26.78 -3.93
CA LEU A 150 -18.37 -27.55 -4.82
C LEU A 150 -18.09 -29.04 -4.73
N TRP A 151 -16.84 -29.41 -4.44
CA TRP A 151 -16.39 -30.81 -4.33
C TRP A 151 -16.48 -31.37 -2.91
N SER A 152 -16.57 -30.51 -1.89
CA SER A 152 -16.71 -30.93 -0.48
C SER A 152 -18.17 -31.12 -0.05
N LYS A 153 -19.10 -31.33 -0.99
CA LYS A 153 -20.52 -31.60 -0.76
C LYS A 153 -20.83 -33.00 -1.27
#